data_AF-A0A0X7A0Z8-F1
#
_entry.id   AF-A0A0X7A0Z8-F1
#
_cell.length_a   1.000
_cell.length_b   1.000
_cell.length_c   1.000
_cell.angle_alpha   90.00
_cell.angle_beta   90.00
_cell.angle_gamma   90.00
#
_symmetry.space_group_name_H-M   'P 1'
#
loop_
_entity.id
_entity.type
_entity.pdbx_description
1 polymer ?
#
loop_
_entity_poly.entity_id
_entity_poly.type
_entity_poly.pdbx_seq_one_letter_code
_entity_poly.pdbx_strand_id
1 'polypeptide(L)'
;MVVSPDENGQQLAIEEYKYVRDMLKTNIDIMEKNESLILLAMAAVYGFLIKDLKFEFGHATLSLIVPFALSLFGYLRYRALDRVIGVHNDYLQGIEARHPVFLGWTQFYRKEKEKKSTETSLRSSRDLFWRSLIGGSGAIFLLANTIPLCKN
;
A
#
# COMPACT_ATOMS: atom_id res chain seq x y z
N MET A 1 41.98 24.92 -1.46
CA MET A 1 41.74 24.22 -0.18
C MET A 1 41.53 22.76 -0.52
N VAL A 2 42.48 21.89 -0.17
CA VAL A 2 42.36 20.45 -0.40
C VAL A 2 41.51 19.92 0.74
N VAL A 3 40.24 19.63 0.42
CA VAL A 3 39.25 19.13 1.38
C VAL A 3 39.55 17.66 1.65
N SER A 4 39.63 17.28 2.92
CA SER A 4 39.91 15.92 3.36
C SER A 4 38.86 14.93 2.82
N PRO A 5 39.25 13.75 2.31
CA PRO A 5 38.31 12.73 1.81
C PRO A 5 37.26 12.28 2.86
N ASP A 6 37.58 12.42 4.14
CA ASP A 6 36.75 11.93 5.25
C ASP A 6 35.55 12.84 5.59
N GLU A 7 35.62 14.15 5.34
CA GLU A 7 34.51 15.08 5.64
C GLU A 7 33.38 14.99 4.62
N ASN A 8 33.73 14.78 3.34
CA ASN A 8 32.74 14.58 2.28
C ASN A 8 31.95 13.29 2.46
N GLY A 9 32.58 12.20 2.92
CA GLY A 9 31.90 10.91 3.12
C GLY A 9 30.79 10.97 4.17
N GLN A 10 30.98 11.75 5.23
CA GLN A 10 29.95 11.93 6.28
C GLN A 10 28.79 12.81 5.82
N GLN A 11 29.06 13.91 5.10
CA GLN A 11 28.00 14.73 4.50
C GLN A 11 27.20 13.94 3.46
N LEU A 12 27.88 13.16 2.60
CA LEU A 12 27.23 12.29 1.63
C LEU A 12 26.29 11.29 2.31
N ALA A 13 26.73 10.65 3.40
CA ALA A 13 25.92 9.69 4.15
C ALA A 13 24.66 10.34 4.76
N ILE A 14 24.75 11.59 5.21
CA ILE A 14 23.61 12.35 5.75
C ILE A 14 22.63 12.74 4.63
N GLU A 15 23.13 13.12 3.45
CA GLU A 15 22.29 13.45 2.30
C GLU A 15 21.58 12.21 1.74
N GLU A 16 22.31 11.10 1.58
CA GLU A 16 21.75 9.81 1.21
C GLU A 16 20.67 9.37 2.20
N TYR A 17 20.92 9.53 3.49
CA TYR A 17 19.95 9.23 4.53
C TYR A 17 18.66 10.05 4.38
N LYS A 18 18.78 11.37 4.23
CA LYS A 18 17.63 12.26 4.04
C LYS A 18 16.85 11.90 2.78
N TYR A 19 17.55 11.65 1.68
CA TYR A 19 16.95 11.27 0.41
C TYR A 19 16.15 9.96 0.52
N VAL A 20 16.73 8.92 1.12
CA VAL A 20 16.07 7.62 1.27
C VAL A 20 14.88 7.70 2.23
N ARG A 21 14.99 8.48 3.31
CA ARG A 21 13.87 8.75 4.23
C ARG A 21 12.71 9.45 3.51
N ASP A 22 13.01 10.48 2.73
CA ASP A 22 11.99 11.25 2.03
C ASP A 22 11.32 10.40 0.92
N MET A 23 12.10 9.52 0.25
CA MET A 23 11.55 8.48 -0.63
C MET A 23 10.62 7.50 0.11
N LEU A 24 11.01 7.05 1.31
CA LEU A 24 10.19 6.13 2.11
C LEU A 24 8.85 6.77 2.48
N LYS A 25 8.88 8.03 2.93
CA LYS A 25 7.67 8.81 3.21
C LYS A 25 6.79 8.98 1.97
N THR A 26 7.39 9.32 0.83
CA THR A 26 6.67 9.49 -0.45
C THR A 26 5.98 8.19 -0.87
N ASN A 27 6.64 7.04 -0.72
CA ASN A 27 6.05 5.74 -1.06
C ASN A 27 4.88 5.37 -0.14
N ILE A 28 4.95 5.70 1.15
CA ILE A 28 3.83 5.53 2.09
C ILE A 28 2.65 6.42 1.70
N ASP A 29 2.90 7.70 1.42
CA ASP A 29 1.86 8.65 1.00
C ASP A 29 1.18 8.20 -0.32
N ILE A 30 1.96 7.67 -1.26
CA ILE A 30 1.44 7.08 -2.51
C ILE A 30 0.57 5.86 -2.22
N MET A 31 0.97 5.01 -1.27
CA MET A 31 0.20 3.82 -0.88
C MET A 31 -1.18 4.21 -0.32
N GLU A 32 -1.24 5.18 0.61
CA GLU A 32 -2.48 5.67 1.21
C GLU A 32 -3.40 6.36 0.20
N LYS A 33 -2.83 7.17 -0.70
CA LYS A 33 -3.59 7.79 -1.80
C LYS A 33 -4.16 6.74 -2.75
N ASN A 34 -3.42 5.67 -3.06
CA ASN A 34 -3.94 4.61 -3.92
C ASN A 34 -5.07 3.82 -3.24
N GLU A 35 -4.95 3.52 -1.95
CA GLU A 35 -6.01 2.85 -1.17
C GLU A 35 -7.32 3.65 -1.19
N SER A 36 -7.25 4.95 -0.90
CA SER A 36 -8.42 5.84 -0.90
C SER A 36 -9.03 6.01 -2.31
N LEU A 37 -8.21 6.15 -3.35
CA LEU A 37 -8.68 6.25 -4.74
C LEU A 37 -9.38 4.97 -5.20
N ILE A 38 -8.87 3.80 -4.83
CA ILE A 38 -9.49 2.51 -5.18
C ILE A 38 -10.83 2.36 -4.47
N LEU A 39 -10.92 2.71 -3.19
CA LEU A 39 -12.20 2.72 -2.47
C LEU A 39 -13.22 3.65 -3.13
N LEU A 40 -12.81 4.86 -3.50
CA LEU A 40 -13.68 5.82 -4.16
C LEU A 40 -14.15 5.31 -5.53
N ALA A 41 -13.25 4.71 -6.32
CA ALA A 41 -13.57 4.12 -7.61
C ALA A 41 -14.55 2.95 -7.45
N MET A 42 -14.35 2.06 -6.47
CA MET A 42 -15.28 0.97 -6.18
C MET A 42 -16.65 1.48 -5.75
N ALA A 43 -16.69 2.50 -4.86
CA ALA A 43 -17.93 3.12 -4.43
C ALA A 43 -18.70 3.77 -5.60
N ALA A 44 -17.99 4.43 -6.52
CA ALA A 44 -18.59 4.97 -7.73
C ALA A 44 -19.20 3.87 -8.60
N VAL A 45 -18.47 2.79 -8.87
CA VAL A 45 -18.96 1.66 -9.68
C VAL A 45 -20.20 1.03 -9.06
N TYR A 46 -20.17 0.73 -7.75
CA TYR A 46 -21.35 0.19 -7.06
C TYR A 46 -22.51 1.19 -7.02
N GLY A 47 -22.24 2.49 -6.84
CA GLY A 47 -23.25 3.55 -6.85
C GLY A 47 -23.97 3.64 -8.20
N PHE A 48 -23.23 3.56 -9.32
CA PHE A 48 -23.82 3.50 -10.66
C PHE A 48 -24.67 2.24 -10.86
N LEU A 49 -24.17 1.08 -10.41
CA LEU A 49 -24.89 -0.19 -10.52
C LEU A 49 -26.21 -0.21 -9.74
N ILE A 50 -26.23 0.39 -8.54
CA ILE A 50 -27.44 0.48 -7.71
C ILE A 50 -28.45 1.47 -8.29
N LYS A 51 -27.98 2.59 -8.84
CA LYS A 51 -28.86 3.65 -9.36
C LYS A 51 -29.57 3.25 -10.64
N ASP A 52 -28.88 2.54 -11.53
CA ASP A 52 -29.40 2.13 -12.84
C ASP A 52 -29.92 0.68 -12.84
N LEU A 53 -30.65 0.27 -11.79
CA LEU A 53 -31.26 -1.07 -11.57
C LEU A 53 -32.14 -1.64 -12.73
N LYS A 54 -32.24 -0.95 -13.86
CA LYS A 54 -32.82 -1.44 -15.13
C LYS A 54 -31.77 -2.02 -16.09
N PHE A 55 -30.49 -2.11 -15.70
CA PHE A 55 -29.47 -2.74 -16.51
C PHE A 55 -29.82 -4.21 -16.77
N GLU A 56 -29.99 -4.56 -18.04
CA GLU A 56 -30.15 -5.95 -18.48
C GLU A 56 -29.04 -6.82 -17.88
N PHE A 57 -29.44 -7.99 -17.37
CA PHE A 57 -28.61 -8.88 -16.56
C PHE A 57 -27.21 -9.15 -17.14
N GLY A 58 -27.04 -9.10 -18.47
CA GLY A 58 -25.75 -9.31 -19.16
C GLY A 58 -24.73 -8.18 -19.04
N HIS A 59 -25.16 -6.92 -18.90
CA HIS A 59 -24.25 -5.77 -18.72
C HIS A 59 -23.87 -5.56 -17.24
N ALA A 60 -24.74 -5.99 -16.32
CA ALA A 60 -24.48 -5.97 -14.89
C ALA A 60 -23.31 -6.90 -14.51
N THR A 61 -23.16 -8.04 -15.20
CA THR A 61 -22.11 -9.04 -14.90
C THR A 61 -20.71 -8.55 -15.21
N LEU A 62 -20.53 -7.90 -16.37
CA LEU A 62 -19.25 -7.32 -16.80
C LEU A 62 -18.84 -6.16 -15.90
N SER A 63 -19.79 -5.35 -15.45
CA SER A 63 -19.51 -4.21 -14.57
C SER A 63 -19.08 -4.63 -13.16
N LEU A 64 -19.53 -5.80 -12.70
CA LEU A 64 -19.14 -6.39 -11.40
C LEU A 64 -17.73 -6.98 -11.39
N ILE A 65 -17.11 -7.20 -12.55
CA ILE A 65 -15.69 -7.60 -12.62
C ILE A 65 -14.76 -6.44 -12.27
N VAL A 66 -15.21 -5.19 -12.48
CA VAL A 66 -14.38 -3.99 -12.33
C VAL A 66 -13.96 -3.78 -10.87
N PRO A 67 -14.85 -3.81 -9.86
CA PRO A 67 -14.45 -3.71 -8.46
C PRO A 67 -13.50 -4.83 -8.03
N PHE A 68 -13.72 -6.05 -8.53
CA PHE A 68 -12.83 -7.18 -8.26
C PHE A 68 -11.43 -6.95 -8.84
N ALA A 69 -11.34 -6.60 -10.12
CA ALA A 69 -10.08 -6.29 -10.78
C ALA A 69 -9.33 -5.12 -10.11
N LEU A 70 -10.04 -4.06 -9.72
CA LEU A 70 -9.47 -2.93 -8.98
C LEU A 70 -8.91 -3.35 -7.62
N SER A 71 -9.65 -4.19 -6.87
CA SER A 71 -9.18 -4.70 -5.58
C SER A 71 -7.94 -5.59 -5.71
N LEU A 72 -7.88 -6.44 -6.75
CA LEU A 72 -6.74 -7.31 -7.02
C LEU A 72 -5.51 -6.50 -7.45
N PHE A 73 -5.69 -5.56 -8.38
CA PHE A 73 -4.61 -4.68 -8.82
C PHE A 73 -4.09 -3.81 -7.67
N GLY A 74 -5.00 -3.29 -6.84
CA GLY A 74 -4.67 -2.57 -5.61
C GLY A 74 -3.81 -3.40 -4.66
N TYR A 75 -4.19 -4.66 -4.43
CA TYR A 75 -3.42 -5.57 -3.58
C TYR A 75 -2.03 -5.88 -4.12
N LEU A 76 -1.89 -6.13 -5.42
CA LEU A 76 -0.60 -6.35 -6.05
C LEU A 76 0.31 -5.13 -5.93
N ARG A 77 -0.25 -3.93 -6.13
CA ARG A 77 0.47 -2.67 -5.97
C ARG A 77 0.87 -2.42 -4.51
N TYR A 78 -0.01 -2.72 -3.55
CA TYR A 78 0.31 -2.70 -2.12
C TYR A 78 1.50 -3.62 -1.80
N ARG A 79 1.47 -4.88 -2.27
CA ARG A 79 2.58 -5.83 -2.08
C ARG A 79 3.90 -5.35 -2.67
N ALA A 80 3.86 -4.74 -3.85
CA ALA A 80 5.05 -4.18 -4.48
C ALA A 80 5.62 -3.01 -3.65
N LEU A 81 4.77 -2.08 -3.22
CA LEU A 81 5.17 -0.93 -2.39
C LEU A 81 5.70 -1.36 -1.02
N ASP A 82 5.05 -2.33 -0.36
CA ASP A 82 5.49 -2.92 0.91
C ASP A 82 6.92 -3.48 0.79
N ARG A 83 7.22 -4.17 -0.31
CA ARG A 83 8.57 -4.69 -0.58
C ARG A 83 9.59 -3.57 -0.81
N VAL A 84 9.22 -2.55 -1.58
CA VAL A 84 10.10 -1.38 -1.82
C VAL A 84 10.39 -0.65 -0.51
N ILE A 85 9.37 -0.41 0.32
CA ILE A 85 9.53 0.21 1.65
C ILE A 85 10.45 -0.64 2.52
N GLY A 86 10.28 -1.97 2.52
CA GLY A 86 11.16 -2.90 3.24
C GLY A 86 12.63 -2.73 2.83
N VAL A 87 12.92 -2.73 1.52
CA VAL A 87 14.30 -2.55 1.01
C VAL A 87 14.89 -1.20 1.42
N HIS A 88 14.12 -0.11 1.34
CA HIS A 88 14.59 1.22 1.75
C HIS A 88 14.84 1.29 3.26
N ASN A 89 13.99 0.64 4.05
CA ASN A 89 14.16 0.56 5.50
C ASN A 89 15.40 -0.26 5.89
N ASP A 90 15.64 -1.39 5.23
CA ASP A 90 16.83 -2.22 5.44
C ASP A 90 18.10 -1.46 5.05
N TYR A 91 18.06 -0.69 3.96
CA TYR A 91 19.17 0.18 3.54
C TYR A 91 19.46 1.29 4.56
N LEU A 92 18.42 1.97 5.07
CA LEU A 92 18.56 2.98 6.13
C LEU A 92 19.20 2.40 7.39
N GLN A 93 18.78 1.20 7.81
CA GLN A 93 19.41 0.50 8.93
C GLN A 93 20.89 0.22 8.68
N GLY A 94 21.26 -0.13 7.45
CA GLY A 94 22.65 -0.31 7.03
C GLY A 94 23.49 0.97 7.15
N ILE A 95 22.94 2.13 6.77
CA ILE A 95 23.61 3.43 6.91
C ILE A 95 23.78 3.79 8.39
N GLU A 96 22.73 3.63 9.20
CA GLU A 96 22.74 4.02 10.61
C GLU A 96 23.63 3.14 11.47
N ALA A 97 23.74 1.86 11.14
CA ALA A 97 24.70 0.96 11.77
C ALA A 97 26.16 1.39 11.51
N ARG A 98 26.43 2.04 10.37
CA ARG A 98 27.76 2.56 10.01
C ARG A 98 28.05 3.93 10.61
N HIS A 99 27.01 4.72 10.91
CA HIS A 99 27.13 6.09 11.44
C HIS A 99 26.22 6.34 12.67
N PRO A 100 26.45 5.64 13.81
CA PRO A 100 25.53 5.66 14.95
C PRO A 100 25.49 6.99 15.73
N VAL A 101 26.50 7.85 15.56
CA VAL A 101 26.66 9.09 16.36
C VAL A 101 25.85 10.27 15.79
N PHE A 102 25.45 10.24 14.51
CA PHE A 102 24.88 11.39 13.81
C PHE A 102 23.42 11.22 13.36
N LEU A 103 22.93 9.99 13.22
CA LEU A 103 21.63 9.68 12.62
C LEU A 103 20.70 9.06 13.67
N GLY A 104 20.10 9.90 14.51
CA GLY A 104 19.20 9.48 15.60
C GLY A 104 17.72 9.33 15.21
N TRP A 105 17.36 9.62 13.96
CA TRP A 105 15.95 9.71 13.56
C TRP A 105 15.27 8.33 13.50
N THR A 106 15.93 7.26 13.05
CA THR A 106 15.31 5.94 13.21
C THR A 106 15.45 5.39 14.62
N GLN A 107 16.45 5.72 15.44
CA GLN A 107 16.45 5.19 16.81
C GLN A 107 15.19 5.63 17.59
N PHE A 108 14.68 6.83 17.32
CA PHE A 108 13.40 7.29 17.85
C PHE A 108 12.21 6.56 17.22
N TYR A 109 12.14 6.48 15.89
CA TYR A 109 11.08 5.76 15.16
C TYR A 109 11.07 4.24 15.44
N ARG A 110 12.25 3.68 15.77
CA ARG A 110 12.51 2.27 16.06
C ARG A 110 12.30 1.96 17.54
N LYS A 111 12.51 2.87 18.49
CA LYS A 111 12.00 2.70 19.86
C LYS A 111 10.48 2.76 19.92
N GLU A 112 9.84 3.53 19.05
CA GLU A 112 8.38 3.52 18.88
C GLU A 112 7.87 2.29 18.12
N LYS A 113 8.61 1.78 17.12
CA LYS A 113 8.30 0.52 16.39
C LYS A 113 8.73 -0.78 17.08
N GLU A 114 9.75 -0.77 17.96
CA GLU A 114 10.19 -1.92 18.76
C GLU A 114 9.16 -2.32 19.82
N LYS A 115 8.14 -1.48 20.06
CA LYS A 115 6.80 -1.98 20.38
C LYS A 115 6.28 -2.75 19.15
N LYS A 116 6.77 -3.99 19.00
CA LYS A 116 6.46 -5.01 17.97
C LYS A 116 4.97 -5.22 17.63
N SER A 117 4.05 -4.56 18.33
CA SER A 117 2.62 -4.62 18.04
C SER A 117 2.21 -3.75 16.87
N THR A 118 2.77 -2.55 16.67
CA THR A 118 2.15 -1.58 15.74
C THR A 118 2.46 -1.86 14.26
N GLU A 119 3.67 -2.25 13.90
CA GLU A 119 4.04 -2.55 12.50
C GLU A 119 3.39 -3.86 12.00
N THR A 120 3.43 -4.91 12.84
CA THR A 120 2.71 -6.16 12.57
C THR A 120 1.20 -5.94 12.52
N SER A 121 0.65 -5.09 13.40
CA SER A 121 -0.77 -4.75 13.42
C SER A 121 -1.20 -3.92 12.21
N LEU A 122 -0.42 -2.90 11.80
CA LEU A 122 -0.71 -2.10 10.62
C LEU A 122 -0.61 -2.92 9.33
N ARG A 123 0.40 -3.78 9.22
CA ARG A 123 0.55 -4.70 8.08
C ARG A 123 -0.56 -5.73 8.03
N SER A 124 -0.93 -6.29 9.19
CA SER A 124 -2.08 -7.20 9.32
C SER A 124 -3.40 -6.52 8.98
N SER A 125 -3.60 -5.28 9.44
CA SER A 125 -4.79 -4.48 9.16
C SER A 125 -4.92 -4.15 7.67
N ARG A 126 -3.83 -3.79 7.00
CA ARG A 126 -3.82 -3.54 5.54
C ARG A 126 -3.99 -4.82 4.73
N ASP A 127 -3.36 -5.94 5.10
CA ASP A 127 -3.60 -7.22 4.42
C ASP A 127 -5.06 -7.68 4.59
N LEU A 128 -5.64 -7.49 5.78
CA LEU A 128 -7.05 -7.77 6.04
C LEU A 128 -7.98 -6.86 5.23
N PHE A 129 -7.65 -5.57 5.11
CA PHE A 129 -8.36 -4.62 4.26
C PHE A 129 -8.39 -5.06 2.80
N TRP A 130 -7.25 -5.43 2.23
CA TRP A 130 -7.20 -5.89 0.84
C TRP A 130 -7.90 -7.23 0.62
N ARG A 131 -7.74 -8.18 1.55
CA ARG A 131 -8.45 -9.46 1.51
C ARG A 131 -9.95 -9.28 1.61
N SER A 132 -10.44 -8.35 2.44
CA SER A 132 -11.87 -8.09 2.57
C SER A 132 -12.44 -7.45 1.30
N LEU A 133 -11.70 -6.55 0.64
CA LEU A 133 -12.11 -6.00 -0.66
C LEU A 133 -12.17 -7.06 -1.75
N ILE A 134 -11.15 -7.92 -1.85
CA ILE A 134 -11.11 -9.01 -2.84
C ILE A 134 -12.22 -10.03 -2.56
N GLY A 135 -12.34 -10.47 -1.31
CA GLY A 135 -13.35 -11.45 -0.90
C GLY A 135 -14.77 -10.92 -1.07
N GLY A 136 -15.02 -9.67 -0.66
CA GLY A 136 -16.32 -9.02 -0.78
C GLY A 136 -16.74 -8.81 -2.23
N SER A 137 -15.85 -8.24 -3.06
CA SER A 137 -16.14 -8.04 -4.49
C SER A 137 -16.30 -9.36 -5.25
N GLY A 138 -15.46 -10.37 -4.93
CA GLY A 138 -15.56 -11.71 -5.50
C GLY A 138 -16.86 -12.41 -5.11
N ALA A 139 -17.30 -12.30 -3.86
CA ALA A 139 -18.57 -12.85 -3.40
C ALA A 139 -19.77 -12.20 -4.11
N ILE A 140 -19.77 -10.86 -4.25
CA ILE A 140 -20.82 -10.14 -4.98
C ILE A 140 -20.87 -10.61 -6.44
N PHE A 141 -19.71 -10.73 -7.09
CA PHE A 141 -19.61 -11.23 -8.46
C PHE A 141 -20.18 -12.66 -8.59
N LEU A 142 -19.78 -13.58 -7.71
CA LEU A 142 -20.27 -14.96 -7.74
C LEU A 142 -21.78 -15.05 -7.49
N LEU A 143 -22.30 -14.33 -6.48
CA LEU A 143 -23.74 -14.31 -6.19
C LEU A 143 -24.55 -13.75 -7.36
N ALA A 144 -24.08 -12.68 -8.00
CA ALA A 144 -24.76 -12.11 -9.16
C ALA A 144 -24.82 -13.08 -10.36
N ASN A 145 -23.85 -13.99 -10.49
CA ASN A 145 -23.79 -14.99 -11.55
C ASN A 145 -24.56 -16.28 -11.23
N THR A 146 -24.67 -16.67 -9.95
CA THR A 146 -25.33 -17.94 -9.55
C THR A 146 -26.84 -17.81 -9.34
N ILE A 147 -27.33 -16.66 -8.86
CA ILE A 147 -28.76 -16.40 -8.64
C ILE A 147 -29.62 -16.56 -9.92
N PRO A 148 -29.22 -16.07 -11.11
CA PRO A 148 -30.02 -16.29 -12.33
C PRO A 148 -30.04 -17.75 -12.82
N LEU A 149 -29.07 -18.60 -12.43
CA LEU A 149 -29.05 -20.02 -12.79
C LEU A 149 -30.04 -20.85 -11.97
N CYS A 150 -30.42 -20.42 -10.76
CA CYS A 150 -31.41 -21.11 -9.92
C CYS A 150 -32.87 -20.75 -10.25
N LYS A 151 -33.10 -19.81 -11.17
CA LYS A 151 -34.44 -19.37 -11.60
C LYS A 151 -34.89 -19.97 -12.95
N ASN A 152 -34.03 -20.76 -13.60
CA ASN A 152 -34.35 -21.60 -14.76
C ASN A 152 -34.44 -23.06 -14.32
#